data_AF-A0AA43QB27-F1
#
_entry.id   AF-A0AA43QB27-F1
#
_cell.length_a   1.000
_cell.length_b   1.000
_cell.length_c   1.000
_cell.angle_alpha   90.00
_cell.angle_beta   90.00
_cell.angle_gamma   90.00
#
_symmetry.space_group_name_H-M   'P 1'
#
loop_
_entity.id
_entity.type
_entity.pdbx_description
1 polymer ?
#
loop_
_entity_poly.entity_id
_entity_poly.type
_entity_poly.pdbx_seq_one_letter_code
_entity_poly.pdbx_strand_id
1 'polypeptide(L)'
;MLRRTRHIVFMTAMLAGATVQTDNNITLEPMVVEGVASPGNGLMNPQNAARSHSVVSRAAIEQKNTLNNAYQAMDLLPGVNTYSYDATGLFGGGLRMRGFNSDQIGVSIDGVPINDAGNYAVYPSELVDLENLEEISVTQGSSETDAPMVGATGGSIGFVTSGPSDHSRFQVQQSYGAYNAYKTFLRADTGYPGRQPF
;
A
#
# COMPACT_ATOMS: atom_id res chain seq x y z
N MET A 1 -43.99 -9.01 64.18
CA MET A 1 -43.02 -8.49 65.16
C MET A 1 -41.66 -9.12 64.85
N LEU A 2 -40.62 -8.28 64.61
CA LEU A 2 -39.16 -8.48 64.42
C LEU A 2 -38.60 -9.93 64.33
N ARG A 3 -37.60 -10.30 63.50
CA ARG A 3 -36.33 -9.60 63.18
C ARG A 3 -35.60 -10.34 62.03
N ARG A 4 -34.88 -9.63 61.17
CA ARG A 4 -33.96 -10.18 60.15
C ARG A 4 -32.70 -10.77 60.78
N THR A 5 -32.15 -11.85 60.22
CA THR A 5 -30.73 -12.19 60.37
C THR A 5 -30.22 -12.86 59.08
N ARG A 6 -29.22 -12.24 58.44
CA ARG A 6 -28.57 -12.74 57.21
C ARG A 6 -27.44 -13.68 57.61
N HIS A 7 -27.35 -14.85 57.00
CA HIS A 7 -26.19 -15.75 57.11
C HIS A 7 -25.72 -16.11 55.69
N ILE A 8 -24.46 -15.84 55.41
CA ILE A 8 -23.75 -16.20 54.18
C ILE A 8 -23.08 -17.55 54.46
N VAL A 9 -23.31 -18.56 53.62
CA VAL A 9 -22.69 -19.88 53.75
C VAL A 9 -21.89 -20.18 52.48
N PHE A 10 -20.58 -20.27 52.66
CA PHE A 10 -19.60 -20.82 51.72
C PHE A 10 -19.79 -22.33 51.63
N MET A 11 -19.95 -22.89 50.43
CA MET A 11 -20.07 -24.33 50.23
C MET A 11 -18.89 -24.86 49.40
N THR A 12 -18.03 -25.61 50.08
CA THR A 12 -16.87 -26.34 49.58
C THR A 12 -17.31 -27.46 48.65
N ALA A 13 -16.75 -27.53 47.44
CA ALA A 13 -16.98 -28.64 46.53
C ALA A 13 -16.15 -29.86 46.96
N MET A 14 -16.82 -30.97 47.28
CA MET A 14 -16.21 -32.28 47.47
C MET A 14 -15.73 -32.84 46.13
N LEU A 15 -14.49 -33.31 46.12
CA LEU A 15 -13.85 -33.97 45.00
C LEU A 15 -14.30 -35.45 44.95
N ALA A 16 -15.09 -35.82 43.94
CA ALA A 16 -15.37 -37.22 43.60
C ALA A 16 -14.54 -37.59 42.37
N GLY A 17 -13.58 -38.51 42.54
CA GLY A 17 -12.73 -39.00 41.46
C GLY A 17 -13.52 -39.87 40.47
N ALA A 18 -13.35 -39.57 39.19
CA ALA A 18 -13.69 -40.46 38.08
C ALA A 18 -12.43 -40.74 37.28
N THR A 19 -12.25 -42.00 36.92
CA THR A 19 -11.07 -42.62 36.30
C THR A 19 -10.73 -42.02 34.94
N VAL A 20 -9.44 -41.77 34.70
CA VAL A 20 -8.90 -41.34 33.40
C VAL A 20 -8.99 -42.49 32.40
N GLN A 21 -9.83 -42.32 31.38
CA GLN A 21 -9.78 -43.15 30.18
C GLN A 21 -8.91 -42.42 29.15
N THR A 22 -7.70 -42.93 28.93
CA THR A 22 -6.79 -42.45 27.88
C THR A 22 -7.35 -42.85 26.51
N ASP A 23 -8.12 -41.96 25.90
CA ASP A 23 -8.35 -41.99 24.46
C ASP A 23 -7.19 -41.24 23.78
N ASN A 24 -6.16 -41.96 23.39
CA ASN A 24 -4.96 -41.41 22.74
C ASN A 24 -5.18 -41.05 21.26
N ASN A 25 -6.40 -40.73 20.85
CA ASN A 25 -6.69 -40.40 19.47
C ASN A 25 -7.58 -39.17 19.35
N ILE A 26 -7.00 -38.02 19.68
CA ILE A 26 -7.54 -36.72 19.29
C ILE A 26 -7.08 -36.48 17.85
N THR A 27 -7.87 -36.92 16.87
CA THR A 27 -7.75 -36.43 15.49
C THR A 27 -8.23 -34.98 15.47
N LEU A 28 -7.28 -34.05 15.53
CA LEU A 28 -7.54 -32.65 15.29
C LEU A 28 -7.92 -32.49 13.81
N GLU A 29 -9.08 -31.90 13.53
CA GLU A 29 -9.37 -31.43 12.17
C GLU A 29 -8.24 -30.47 11.76
N PRO A 30 -7.69 -30.59 10.53
CA PRO A 30 -6.65 -29.68 10.09
C PRO A 30 -7.23 -28.26 10.11
N MET A 31 -6.71 -27.43 11.01
CA MET A 31 -6.92 -25.99 10.96
C MET A 31 -6.27 -25.50 9.66
N VAL A 32 -7.07 -25.38 8.60
CA VAL A 32 -6.65 -24.75 7.36
C VAL A 32 -6.44 -23.29 7.70
N VAL A 33 -5.17 -22.89 7.82
CA VAL A 33 -4.81 -21.48 7.89
C VAL A 33 -5.06 -20.91 6.49
N GLU A 34 -6.29 -20.45 6.23
CA GLU A 34 -6.61 -19.59 5.07
C GLU A 34 -6.09 -18.16 5.27
N GLY A 35 -5.02 -17.99 6.05
CA GLY A 35 -4.31 -16.74 6.15
C GLY A 35 -3.40 -16.59 4.94
N VAL A 36 -3.91 -16.02 3.85
CA VAL A 36 -3.01 -15.42 2.87
C VAL A 36 -2.28 -14.31 3.61
N ALA A 37 -0.99 -14.51 3.90
CA ALA A 37 -0.17 -13.45 4.45
C ALA A 37 -0.19 -12.30 3.44
N SER A 38 -0.96 -11.25 3.75
CA SER A 38 -1.12 -10.14 2.83
C SER A 38 0.24 -9.45 2.64
N PRO A 39 0.74 -9.33 1.40
CA PRO A 39 2.07 -8.80 1.17
C PRO A 39 2.21 -7.38 1.75
N GLY A 40 3.40 -7.02 2.22
CA GLY A 40 3.66 -5.70 2.80
C GLY A 40 2.79 -5.37 4.03
N ASN A 41 2.57 -6.33 4.94
CA ASN A 41 1.75 -6.16 6.16
C ASN A 41 0.28 -5.75 5.88
N GLY A 42 -0.31 -6.17 4.76
CA GLY A 42 -1.68 -5.76 4.41
C GLY A 42 -1.80 -4.57 3.48
N LEU A 43 -0.67 -3.98 3.08
CA LEU A 43 -0.64 -2.73 2.32
C LEU A 43 -0.43 -2.96 0.82
N MET A 44 -0.04 -4.16 0.42
CA MET A 44 0.11 -4.53 -0.98
C MET A 44 -1.02 -5.47 -1.40
N ASN A 45 -1.52 -5.28 -2.61
CA ASN A 45 -2.54 -6.16 -3.17
C ASN A 45 -1.89 -7.50 -3.58
N PRO A 46 -2.47 -8.67 -3.22
CA PRO A 46 -1.99 -9.96 -3.71
C PRO A 46 -2.21 -10.04 -5.22
N GLN A 47 -1.16 -10.41 -5.96
CA GLN A 47 -1.18 -10.48 -7.41
C GLN A 47 -1.00 -11.93 -7.87
N ASN A 48 -1.87 -12.40 -8.76
CA ASN A 48 -1.75 -13.66 -9.46
C ASN A 48 -1.51 -13.36 -10.94
N ALA A 49 -0.25 -13.09 -11.28
CA ALA A 49 0.18 -12.86 -12.64
C ALA A 49 1.36 -13.80 -12.96
N ALA A 50 1.49 -14.22 -14.23
CA ALA A 50 2.62 -15.02 -14.70
C ALA A 50 3.97 -14.27 -14.70
N ARG A 51 4.00 -13.06 -14.14
CA ARG A 51 5.13 -12.15 -14.06
C ARG A 51 5.15 -11.49 -12.68
N SER A 52 6.30 -10.97 -12.28
CA SER A 52 6.44 -10.26 -11.02
C SER A 52 5.76 -8.89 -11.11
N HIS A 53 4.58 -8.78 -10.50
CA HIS A 53 3.78 -7.57 -10.41
C HIS A 53 3.57 -7.23 -8.94
N SER A 54 3.78 -5.97 -8.58
CA SER A 54 3.58 -5.45 -7.23
C SER A 54 2.73 -4.21 -7.28
N VAL A 55 1.87 -4.03 -6.29
CA VAL A 55 0.97 -2.89 -6.21
C VAL A 55 1.11 -2.24 -4.85
N VAL A 56 1.34 -0.94 -4.86
CA VAL A 56 1.25 -0.07 -3.69
C VAL A 56 -0.16 0.53 -3.69
N SER A 57 -1.01 0.04 -2.79
CA SER A 57 -2.39 0.50 -2.67
C SER A 57 -2.48 1.93 -2.13
N ARG A 58 -3.62 2.59 -2.31
CA ARG A 58 -3.91 3.89 -1.68
C ARG A 58 -3.63 3.89 -0.18
N ALA A 59 -4.05 2.85 0.52
CA ALA A 59 -3.84 2.71 1.96
C ALA A 59 -2.34 2.62 2.33
N ALA A 60 -1.52 2.03 1.46
CA ALA A 60 -0.06 1.99 1.64
C ALA A 60 0.57 3.37 1.42
N ILE A 61 0.12 4.09 0.39
CA ILE A 61 0.56 5.44 0.06
C ILE A 61 0.25 6.39 1.23
N GLU A 62 -0.94 6.28 1.82
CA GLU A 62 -1.36 7.11 2.95
C GLU A 62 -0.57 6.85 4.24
N GLN A 63 0.05 5.68 4.39
CA GLN A 63 0.96 5.41 5.51
C GLN A 63 2.36 6.00 5.32
N LYS A 64 2.70 6.44 4.11
CA LYS A 64 3.96 7.15 3.86
C LYS A 64 3.90 8.56 4.41
N ASN A 65 5.08 9.14 4.64
CA ASN A 65 5.14 10.55 4.99
C ASN A 65 4.68 11.36 3.77
N THR A 66 3.77 12.30 3.97
CA THR A 66 3.32 13.29 2.98
C THR A 66 4.44 14.08 2.29
N LEU A 67 5.62 14.20 2.92
CA LEU A 67 6.81 14.81 2.32
C LEU A 67 7.57 13.86 1.39
N ASN A 68 7.26 12.56 1.41
CA ASN A 68 7.88 11.62 0.49
C ASN A 68 7.51 11.93 -0.96
N ASN A 69 8.37 11.51 -1.87
CA ASN A 69 8.13 11.58 -3.30
C ASN A 69 7.67 10.24 -3.89
N ALA A 70 7.36 10.24 -5.19
CA ALA A 70 6.90 9.06 -5.91
C ALA A 70 7.87 7.86 -5.80
N TYR A 71 9.18 8.11 -5.78
CA TYR A 71 10.18 7.05 -5.63
C TYR A 71 10.15 6.42 -4.24
N GLN A 72 10.07 7.25 -3.20
CA GLN A 72 10.03 6.78 -1.82
C GLN A 72 8.75 6.03 -1.46
N ALA A 73 7.67 6.19 -2.24
CA ALA A 73 6.47 5.38 -2.08
C ALA A 73 6.68 3.89 -2.43
N MET A 74 7.70 3.59 -3.24
CA MET A 74 8.01 2.24 -3.73
C MET A 74 9.18 1.57 -3.01
N ASP A 75 9.76 2.19 -1.98
CA ASP A 75 10.94 1.71 -1.25
C ASP A 75 10.77 0.33 -0.57
N LEU A 76 9.54 -0.02 -0.20
CA LEU A 76 9.19 -1.31 0.43
C LEU A 76 8.94 -2.41 -0.59
N LEU A 77 8.95 -2.10 -1.90
CA LEU A 77 8.72 -3.10 -2.93
C LEU A 77 9.96 -3.98 -3.12
N PRO A 78 9.81 -5.31 -3.16
CA PRO A 78 10.94 -6.21 -3.37
C PRO A 78 11.56 -5.99 -4.75
N GLY A 79 12.89 -5.89 -4.83
CA GLY A 79 13.61 -5.72 -6.09
C GLY A 79 13.57 -4.30 -6.67
N VAL A 80 12.95 -3.35 -5.97
CA VAL A 80 13.05 -1.91 -6.23
C VAL A 80 13.97 -1.30 -5.19
N ASN A 81 14.97 -0.55 -5.65
CA ASN A 81 15.83 0.25 -4.80
C ASN A 81 15.65 1.70 -5.21
N THR A 82 15.23 2.56 -4.28
CA THR A 82 15.07 3.98 -4.54
C THR A 82 16.10 4.78 -3.77
N TYR A 83 16.49 5.90 -4.32
CA TYR A 83 17.39 6.86 -3.69
C TYR A 83 16.85 8.25 -3.93
N SER A 84 17.19 9.17 -3.02
CA SER A 84 16.85 10.58 -3.14
C SER A 84 18.12 11.41 -3.19
N TYR A 85 18.06 12.54 -3.88
CA TYR A 85 19.17 13.50 -3.94
C TYR A 85 19.27 14.36 -2.68
N ASP A 86 18.22 14.38 -1.86
CA ASP A 86 18.15 15.16 -0.62
C ASP A 86 17.34 14.43 0.47
N ALA A 87 17.33 14.98 1.68
CA ALA A 87 16.65 14.37 2.83
C ALA A 87 15.12 14.60 2.87
N THR A 88 14.63 15.60 2.14
CA THR A 88 13.23 16.01 2.06
C THR A 88 12.48 15.31 0.93
N GLY A 89 13.18 14.76 -0.07
CA GLY A 89 12.57 14.16 -1.26
C GLY A 89 12.15 15.16 -2.35
N LEU A 90 12.30 16.48 -2.11
CA LEU A 90 11.82 17.53 -2.99
C LEU A 90 12.58 17.64 -4.31
N PHE A 91 13.90 17.43 -4.32
CA PHE A 91 14.69 17.39 -5.55
C PHE A 91 14.59 16.04 -6.27
N GLY A 92 13.65 15.18 -5.86
CA GLY A 92 13.41 13.89 -6.47
C GLY A 92 14.49 12.87 -6.09
N GLY A 93 14.98 12.17 -7.11
CA GLY A 93 15.85 11.02 -6.92
C GLY A 93 15.83 10.12 -8.14
N GLY A 94 16.04 8.84 -7.90
CA GLY A 94 15.89 7.82 -8.93
C GLY A 94 15.62 6.45 -8.32
N LEU A 95 15.55 5.46 -9.20
CA LEU A 95 15.37 4.08 -8.80
C LEU A 95 16.23 3.14 -9.63
N ARG A 96 16.49 1.98 -9.06
CA ARG A 96 17.02 0.81 -9.76
C ARG A 96 16.11 -0.36 -9.48
N MET A 97 15.69 -1.06 -10.54
CA MET A 97 14.80 -2.20 -10.44
C MET A 97 15.48 -3.43 -11.01
N ARG A 98 15.71 -4.46 -10.17
CA ARG A 98 16.44 -5.69 -10.54
C ARG A 98 17.78 -5.45 -11.28
N GLY A 99 18.49 -4.38 -10.92
CA GLY A 99 19.77 -4.02 -11.54
C GLY A 99 19.68 -3.03 -12.71
N PHE A 100 18.49 -2.79 -13.25
CA PHE A 100 18.24 -1.82 -14.33
C PHE A 100 18.06 -0.41 -13.80
N ASN A 101 18.65 0.56 -14.48
CA ASN A 101 18.56 1.98 -14.13
C ASN A 101 17.23 2.59 -14.57
N SER A 102 16.87 3.77 -14.04
CA SER A 102 15.62 4.47 -14.36
C SER A 102 15.36 4.71 -15.85
N ASP A 103 16.41 4.93 -16.66
CA ASP A 103 16.34 5.09 -18.13
C ASP A 103 15.97 3.79 -18.87
N GLN A 104 16.01 2.65 -18.18
CA GLN A 104 15.63 1.34 -18.70
C GLN A 104 14.27 0.87 -18.17
N ILE A 105 13.58 1.73 -17.41
CA ILE A 105 12.27 1.47 -16.82
C ILE A 105 11.23 2.35 -17.52
N GLY A 106 10.17 1.73 -18.02
CA GLY A 106 9.04 2.48 -18.57
C GLY A 106 8.18 3.06 -17.45
N VAL A 107 7.75 4.31 -17.59
CA VAL A 107 6.88 4.97 -16.61
C VAL A 107 5.66 5.55 -17.31
N SER A 108 4.48 5.31 -16.76
CA SER A 108 3.23 5.89 -17.24
C SER A 108 2.44 6.54 -16.11
N ILE A 109 1.64 7.53 -16.48
CA ILE A 109 0.61 8.11 -15.64
C ILE A 109 -0.71 7.87 -16.36
N ASP A 110 -1.66 7.22 -15.70
CA ASP A 110 -2.98 6.86 -16.24
C ASP A 110 -2.90 6.16 -17.62
N GLY A 111 -1.89 5.30 -17.79
CA GLY A 111 -1.63 4.56 -19.02
C GLY A 111 -0.86 5.33 -20.10
N VAL A 112 -0.62 6.63 -19.93
CA VAL A 112 0.15 7.45 -20.88
C VAL A 112 1.64 7.40 -20.52
N PRO A 113 2.53 7.01 -21.44
CA PRO A 113 3.96 6.94 -21.16
C PRO A 113 4.56 8.34 -21.04
N ILE A 114 5.46 8.53 -20.08
CA ILE A 114 6.08 9.83 -19.76
C ILE A 114 7.61 9.84 -19.88
N ASN A 115 8.22 8.74 -20.32
CA ASN A 115 9.66 8.70 -20.61
C ASN A 115 10.04 9.73 -21.68
N ASP A 116 11.16 10.40 -21.48
CA ASP A 116 11.73 11.29 -22.50
C ASP A 116 12.12 10.51 -23.77
N ALA A 117 11.79 11.05 -24.94
CA ALA A 117 12.00 10.35 -26.22
C ALA A 117 13.48 10.28 -26.67
N GLY A 118 14.34 11.14 -26.13
CA GLY A 118 15.75 11.22 -26.50
C GLY A 118 16.66 10.38 -25.61
N ASN A 119 16.47 10.47 -24.28
CA ASN A 119 17.34 9.79 -23.31
C ASN A 119 16.61 8.83 -22.36
N TYR A 120 15.30 8.62 -22.52
CA TYR A 120 14.46 7.74 -21.69
C TYR A 120 14.40 8.10 -20.21
N ALA A 121 14.91 9.27 -19.82
CA ALA A 121 14.86 9.74 -18.44
C ALA A 121 13.40 9.95 -17.98
N VAL A 122 13.19 9.77 -16.68
CA VAL A 122 11.87 9.87 -16.05
C VAL A 122 11.95 10.66 -14.76
N TYR A 123 10.95 11.51 -14.56
CA TYR A 123 10.85 12.38 -13.39
C TYR A 123 9.44 12.33 -12.79
N PRO A 124 8.95 11.14 -12.36
CA PRO A 124 7.61 11.00 -11.81
C PRO A 124 7.40 11.90 -10.58
N SER A 125 8.44 12.17 -9.80
CA SER A 125 8.36 13.08 -8.64
C SER A 125 8.01 14.53 -9.00
N GLU A 126 8.17 14.93 -10.27
CA GLU A 126 7.80 16.26 -10.78
C GLU A 126 6.36 16.31 -11.32
N LEU A 127 5.77 15.14 -11.61
CA LEU A 127 4.49 15.01 -12.29
C LEU A 127 3.37 14.49 -11.39
N VAL A 128 3.70 13.72 -10.35
CA VAL A 128 2.72 13.15 -9.42
C VAL A 128 3.09 13.45 -7.96
N ASP A 129 2.05 13.67 -7.17
CA ASP A 129 2.09 13.79 -5.71
C ASP A 129 1.31 12.65 -5.05
N LEU A 130 1.74 12.23 -3.86
CA LEU A 130 1.16 11.08 -3.15
C LEU A 130 -0.31 11.30 -2.80
N GLU A 131 -0.71 12.53 -2.53
CA GLU A 131 -2.08 12.88 -2.14
C GLU A 131 -3.07 12.67 -3.28
N ASN A 132 -2.63 12.77 -4.54
CA ASN A 132 -3.47 12.54 -5.71
C ASN A 132 -3.26 11.17 -6.38
N LEU A 133 -2.45 10.27 -5.82
CA LEU A 133 -2.28 8.91 -6.34
C LEU A 133 -3.25 7.92 -5.70
N GLU A 134 -3.92 7.11 -6.52
CA GLU A 134 -4.74 6.00 -6.08
C GLU A 134 -3.90 4.73 -5.92
N GLU A 135 -3.04 4.45 -6.90
CA GLU A 135 -2.25 3.23 -6.93
C GLU A 135 -0.92 3.45 -7.65
N ILE A 136 0.11 2.73 -7.22
CA ILE A 136 1.35 2.56 -7.98
C ILE A 136 1.52 1.08 -8.31
N SER A 137 1.50 0.75 -9.59
CA SER A 137 1.80 -0.59 -10.09
C SER A 137 3.26 -0.67 -10.54
N VAL A 138 3.94 -1.74 -10.16
CA VAL A 138 5.33 -1.99 -10.53
C VAL A 138 5.44 -3.38 -11.09
N THR A 139 5.88 -3.45 -12.34
CA THR A 139 5.99 -4.70 -13.06
C THR A 139 7.44 -4.93 -13.47
N GLN A 140 8.02 -6.02 -12.97
CA GLN A 140 9.43 -6.32 -13.12
C GLN A 140 9.66 -7.34 -14.24
N GLY A 141 10.72 -7.14 -15.03
CA GLY A 141 11.04 -7.99 -16.19
C GLY A 141 10.84 -7.25 -17.50
N SER A 142 10.59 -7.96 -18.61
CA SER A 142 10.31 -7.29 -19.88
C SER A 142 9.05 -6.42 -19.79
N SER A 143 9.00 -5.34 -20.55
CA SER A 143 7.83 -4.48 -20.67
C SER A 143 6.59 -5.28 -21.07
N GLU A 144 5.41 -4.77 -20.71
CA GLU A 144 4.14 -5.26 -21.23
C GLU A 144 4.11 -5.17 -22.76
N THR A 145 3.65 -6.24 -23.42
CA THR A 145 3.44 -6.26 -24.89
C THR A 145 2.49 -5.15 -25.34
N ASP A 146 1.56 -4.76 -24.47
CA ASP A 146 0.52 -3.77 -24.74
C ASP A 146 0.87 -2.37 -24.20
N ALA A 147 2.00 -2.22 -23.49
CA ALA A 147 2.41 -0.91 -22.99
C ALA A 147 3.14 -0.12 -24.08
N PRO A 148 2.79 1.15 -24.31
CA PRO A 148 3.44 2.01 -25.32
C PRO A 148 4.84 2.50 -24.89
N MET A 149 5.58 1.69 -24.13
CA MET A 149 6.84 2.06 -23.50
C MET A 149 8.03 1.54 -24.29
N VAL A 150 8.77 2.44 -24.93
CA VAL A 150 10.02 2.12 -25.65
C VAL A 150 11.19 2.11 -24.66
N GLY A 151 12.07 1.11 -24.74
CA GLY A 151 13.29 1.06 -23.92
C GLY A 151 13.13 0.49 -22.50
N ALA A 152 11.92 0.06 -22.13
CA ALA A 152 11.54 -0.46 -20.80
C ALA A 152 12.01 -1.92 -20.54
N THR A 153 13.30 -2.18 -20.73
CA THR A 153 13.88 -3.53 -20.62
C THR A 153 13.92 -4.09 -19.20
N GLY A 154 13.95 -3.21 -18.18
CA GLY A 154 13.94 -3.62 -16.77
C GLY A 154 12.54 -3.78 -16.16
N GLY A 155 11.52 -3.24 -16.84
CA GLY A 155 10.12 -3.32 -16.43
C GLY A 155 9.39 -2.00 -16.62
N SER A 156 8.22 -1.90 -16.00
CA SER A 156 7.35 -0.73 -16.07
C SER A 156 6.80 -0.33 -14.70
N ILE A 157 6.49 0.96 -14.56
CA ILE A 157 5.82 1.54 -13.40
C ILE A 157 4.61 2.32 -13.91
N GLY A 158 3.44 2.02 -13.38
CA GLY A 158 2.20 2.73 -13.66
C GLY A 158 1.77 3.54 -12.44
N PHE A 159 1.56 4.83 -12.63
CA PHE A 159 0.91 5.69 -11.65
C PHE A 159 -0.56 5.85 -12.05
N VAL A 160 -1.47 5.58 -11.12
CA VAL A 160 -2.90 5.83 -11.31
C VAL A 160 -3.31 7.01 -10.45
N THR A 161 -3.84 8.06 -11.07
CA THR A 161 -4.33 9.23 -10.35
C THR A 161 -5.71 8.98 -9.75
N SER A 162 -5.97 9.61 -8.63
CA SER A 162 -7.23 9.52 -7.90
C SER A 162 -8.26 10.46 -8.52
N GLY A 163 -9.36 9.87 -8.99
CA GLY A 163 -10.52 10.62 -9.46
C GLY A 163 -11.18 11.47 -8.36
N PRO A 164 -12.10 12.39 -8.72
CA PRO A 164 -12.90 13.12 -7.75
C PRO A 164 -13.67 12.17 -6.83
N SER A 165 -13.88 12.57 -5.57
CA SER A 165 -14.74 11.80 -4.67
C SER A 165 -16.20 11.82 -5.15
N ASP A 166 -16.91 10.70 -4.98
CA ASP A 166 -18.35 10.61 -5.26
C ASP A 166 -19.19 11.57 -4.42
N HIS A 167 -18.68 11.96 -3.24
CA HIS A 167 -19.32 12.89 -2.31
C HIS A 167 -18.53 14.20 -2.23
N SER A 168 -19.23 15.28 -1.87
CA SER A 168 -18.54 16.54 -1.60
C SER A 168 -17.56 16.34 -0.44
N ARG A 169 -16.31 16.69 -0.67
CA ARG A 169 -15.21 16.45 0.27
C ARG A 169 -14.24 17.62 0.23
N PHE A 170 -13.77 18.03 1.39
CA PHE A 170 -12.67 18.99 1.51
C PHE A 170 -11.56 18.34 2.34
N GLN A 171 -10.34 18.34 1.81
CA GLN A 171 -9.17 17.80 2.46
C GLN A 171 -8.13 18.90 2.65
N VAL A 172 -7.53 18.90 3.83
CA VAL A 172 -6.40 19.75 4.18
C VAL A 172 -5.34 18.85 4.80
N GLN A 173 -4.12 18.92 4.28
CA GLN A 173 -2.96 18.32 4.92
C GLN A 173 -1.86 19.36 5.06
N GLN A 174 -1.23 19.35 6.23
CA GLN A 174 -0.13 20.25 6.56
C GLN A 174 0.99 19.42 7.17
N SER A 175 2.17 19.57 6.60
CA SER A 175 3.34 18.79 6.96
C SER A 175 4.50 19.73 7.25
N TYR A 176 5.30 19.37 8.26
CA TYR A 176 6.50 20.08 8.67
C TYR A 176 7.61 19.06 8.93
N GLY A 177 8.82 19.38 8.49
CA GLY A 177 9.97 18.48 8.56
C GLY A 177 11.27 19.20 8.87
N ALA A 178 12.36 18.43 8.86
CA ALA A 178 13.70 18.96 9.00
C ALA A 178 14.03 19.97 7.87
N TYR A 179 15.07 20.78 8.08
CA TYR A 179 15.53 21.79 7.11
C TYR A 179 14.48 22.85 6.76
N ASN A 180 13.54 23.12 7.67
CA ASN A 180 12.39 24.01 7.46
C ASN A 180 11.49 23.59 6.28
N ALA A 181 11.46 22.29 5.95
CA ALA A 181 10.55 21.78 4.94
C ALA A 181 9.10 21.85 5.43
N TYR A 182 8.20 22.38 4.61
CA TYR A 182 6.78 22.35 4.86
C TYR A 182 6.01 22.10 3.57
N LYS A 183 4.89 21.38 3.69
CA LYS A 183 3.98 21.11 2.57
C LYS A 183 2.56 21.37 3.04
N THR A 184 1.81 22.12 2.25
CA THR A 184 0.38 22.38 2.47
C THR A 184 -0.37 21.86 1.27
N PHE A 185 -1.29 20.93 1.49
CA PHE A 185 -2.13 20.36 0.46
C PHE A 185 -3.59 20.66 0.77
N LEU A 186 -4.32 21.12 -0.25
CA LEU A 186 -5.74 21.43 -0.18
C LEU A 186 -6.43 20.77 -1.37
N ARG A 187 -7.52 20.05 -1.12
CA ARG A 187 -8.34 19.46 -2.18
C ARG A 187 -9.82 19.66 -1.87
N ALA A 188 -10.56 20.12 -2.86
CA ALA A 188 -12.01 20.25 -2.80
C ALA A 188 -12.61 19.41 -3.92
N ASP A 189 -13.36 18.39 -3.54
CA ASP A 189 -14.16 17.58 -4.45
C ASP A 189 -15.62 18.02 -4.28
N THR A 190 -16.30 18.31 -5.40
CA THR A 190 -17.71 18.73 -5.37
C THR A 190 -18.68 17.58 -5.16
N GLY A 191 -18.20 16.32 -5.25
CA GLY A 191 -19.06 15.16 -5.45
C GLY A 191 -19.53 15.03 -6.90
N TYR A 192 -20.03 13.87 -7.27
CA TYR A 192 -20.60 13.64 -8.60
C TYR A 192 -21.99 14.31 -8.67
N PRO A 193 -22.22 15.32 -9.54
CA PRO A 193 -23.51 16.03 -9.58
C PRO A 193 -24.63 15.25 -10.28
N GLY A 194 -24.31 14.14 -10.96
CA GLY A 194 -25.21 13.37 -11.81
C GLY A 194 -25.42 11.91 -11.35
N ARG A 195 -26.42 11.25 -11.93
CA ARG A 195 -26.64 9.80 -11.77
C ARG A 195 -25.54 9.06 -12.54
N GLN A 196 -24.86 8.09 -11.91
CA GLN A 196 -23.79 7.31 -12.56
C GLN A 196 -24.26 6.72 -13.90
N PRO A 197 -23.49 6.84 -15.00
CA PRO A 197 -23.76 6.07 -16.20
C PRO A 197 -23.26 4.63 -15.98
N PHE A 198 -24.22 3.71 -15.89
CA PHE A 198 -24.19 2.24 -16.06
C PHE A 198 -23.01 1.46 -15.46
#